data_AF-A0A915EIF2-F1
#
_entry.id   AF-A0A915EIF2-F1
#
_cell.length_a   1.000
_cell.length_b   1.000
_cell.length_c   1.000
_cell.angle_alpha   90.00
_cell.angle_beta   90.00
_cell.angle_gamma   90.00
#
_symmetry.space_group_name_H-M   'P 1'
#
loop_
_entity.id
_entity.type
_entity.pdbx_description
1 polymer ?
#
loop_
_entity_poly.entity_id
_entity_poly.type
_entity_poly.pdbx_seq_one_letter_code
_entity_poly.pdbx_strand_id
1 'polypeptide(L)'
;MDSGFRNRCSIFQGGKKAEFLSRLDFDLGNQELFLLNNLDLLFTIYKAKDHFMLQNLRTPKTSADGEEKIFVPTKFRVLVHNIKLYAKILEVQPSLNLAIYAQLEKQPAKYSLRKTEIKSTFLTAGRTEIDHCAFNSIVPRRLTIALVKNDAFNGELRKSPFKFESFGLRDLSVSAEGMVYPMVPYNI
;
A
#
# COMPACT_ATOMS: atom_id res chain seq x y z
N MET A 1 -23.79 -5.19 -4.56
CA MET A 1 -22.92 -4.11 -4.07
C MET A 1 -22.83 -4.23 -2.56
N ASP A 2 -21.63 -4.21 -2.02
CA ASP A 2 -21.34 -4.32 -0.59
C ASP A 2 -22.01 -3.19 0.23
N SER A 3 -22.52 -3.51 1.42
CA SER A 3 -23.15 -2.56 2.34
C SER A 3 -22.13 -1.54 2.87
N GLY A 4 -20.89 -1.96 3.10
CA GLY A 4 -19.79 -1.11 3.52
C GLY A 4 -19.46 -0.03 2.50
N PHE A 5 -19.44 -0.36 1.21
CA PHE A 5 -19.26 0.61 0.14
C PHE A 5 -20.34 1.71 0.15
N ARG A 6 -21.62 1.32 0.26
CA ARG A 6 -22.73 2.29 0.30
C ARG A 6 -22.61 3.24 1.49
N ASN A 7 -22.21 2.72 2.65
CA ASN A 7 -22.01 3.54 3.84
C ASN A 7 -20.84 4.54 3.69
N ARG A 8 -19.72 4.13 3.07
CA ARG A 8 -18.61 5.07 2.79
C ARG A 8 -19.01 6.14 1.77
N CYS A 9 -19.81 5.80 0.76
CA CYS A 9 -20.31 6.79 -0.19
C CYS A 9 -21.21 7.85 0.46
N SER A 10 -22.01 7.49 1.46
CA SER A 10 -22.93 8.42 2.12
C SER A 10 -22.18 9.53 2.90
N ILE A 11 -20.97 9.25 3.38
CA ILE A 11 -20.10 10.21 4.10
C ILE A 11 -19.76 11.41 3.20
N PHE A 12 -19.56 11.19 1.90
CA PHE A 12 -19.17 12.23 0.94
C PHE A 12 -20.35 12.79 0.12
N GLN A 13 -21.57 12.30 0.36
CA GLN A 13 -22.74 12.72 -0.39
C GLN A 13 -23.03 14.21 -0.19
N GLY A 14 -23.25 14.94 -1.29
CA GLY A 14 -23.53 16.37 -1.25
C GLY A 14 -22.30 17.25 -0.98
N GLY A 15 -21.08 16.73 -1.15
CA GLY A 15 -19.84 17.52 -0.98
C GLY A 15 -19.46 17.75 0.49
N LYS A 16 -19.95 16.88 1.39
CA LYS A 16 -19.57 16.88 2.80
C LYS A 16 -18.05 16.72 2.95
N LYS A 17 -17.49 17.47 3.88
CA LYS A 17 -16.09 17.35 4.28
C LYS A 17 -15.93 16.16 5.23
N ALA A 18 -14.81 15.47 5.11
CA ALA A 18 -14.44 14.38 6.01
C ALA A 18 -12.98 14.53 6.40
N GLU A 19 -12.65 14.14 7.62
CA GLU A 19 -11.29 14.13 8.15
C GLU A 19 -10.79 12.69 8.24
N PHE A 20 -9.54 12.49 7.86
CA PHE A 20 -8.89 11.19 7.87
C PHE A 20 -7.63 11.27 8.71
N LEU A 21 -7.44 10.27 9.57
CA LEU A 21 -6.20 10.08 10.32
C LEU A 21 -5.62 8.74 9.92
N SER A 22 -4.37 8.75 9.45
CA SER A 22 -3.61 7.56 9.15
C SER A 22 -2.18 7.75 9.64
N ARG A 23 -1.54 6.64 10.03
CA ARG A 23 -0.09 6.61 10.19
C ARG A 23 0.55 6.72 8.80
N LEU A 24 1.67 7.45 8.72
CA LEU A 24 2.54 7.40 7.54
C LEU A 24 3.31 6.08 7.58
N ASP A 25 3.08 5.24 6.57
CA ASP A 25 3.75 3.94 6.43
C ASP A 25 4.98 4.08 5.53
N PHE A 26 6.16 3.97 6.12
CA PHE A 26 7.45 4.01 5.45
C PHE A 26 8.50 3.29 6.32
N ASP A 27 9.58 2.79 5.71
CA ASP A 27 10.54 1.89 6.38
C ASP A 27 11.10 2.46 7.69
N LEU A 28 11.48 3.74 7.73
CA LEU A 28 11.98 4.43 8.94
C LEU A 28 10.87 4.77 9.94
N GLY A 29 9.62 4.88 9.48
CA GLY A 29 8.47 5.09 10.34
C GLY A 29 8.06 3.81 11.09
N ASN A 30 8.53 2.64 10.62
CA ASN A 30 8.15 1.33 11.14
C ASN A 30 9.12 0.74 12.18
N GLN A 31 10.22 1.42 12.47
CA GLN A 31 11.14 1.02 13.54
C GLN A 31 10.72 1.65 14.90
N GLU A 32 11.16 1.05 16.01
CA GLU A 32 10.66 1.34 17.36
C GLU A 32 11.39 2.49 18.07
N LEU A 33 12.57 2.88 17.58
CA LEU A 33 13.43 3.91 18.15
C LEU A 33 12.97 5.32 17.74
N PHE A 34 13.19 6.27 18.62
CA PHE A 34 13.03 7.69 18.30
C PHE A 34 14.19 8.19 17.44
N LEU A 35 13.89 9.18 16.61
CA LEU A 35 14.90 9.92 15.88
C LEU A 35 15.66 10.82 16.86
N LEU A 36 16.97 10.96 16.64
CA LEU A 36 17.80 11.84 17.44
C LEU A 36 17.36 13.30 17.30
N ASN A 37 17.72 14.11 18.30
CA ASN A 37 17.45 15.53 18.27
C ASN A 37 18.26 16.24 17.16
N ASN A 38 17.79 17.42 16.74
CA ASN A 38 18.42 18.24 15.71
C ASN A 38 18.51 17.56 14.32
N LEU A 39 17.51 16.73 13.98
CA LEU A 39 17.36 16.19 12.63
C LEU A 39 16.31 16.97 11.84
N ASP A 40 16.68 17.39 10.63
CA ASP A 40 15.75 17.99 9.69
C ASP A 40 15.02 16.91 8.89
N LEU A 41 13.69 16.88 8.99
CA LEU A 41 12.84 15.93 8.29
C LEU A 41 11.99 16.64 7.23
N LEU A 42 12.15 16.25 5.98
CA LEU A 42 11.34 16.73 4.86
C LEU A 42 10.38 15.63 4.40
N PHE A 43 9.08 15.86 4.55
CA PHE A 43 8.03 15.00 4.01
C PHE A 43 7.41 15.63 2.76
N THR A 44 7.50 14.94 1.62
CA THR A 44 6.84 15.37 0.38
C THR A 44 5.68 14.43 0.06
N ILE A 45 4.46 14.94 0.19
CA ILE A 45 3.23 14.17 -0.03
C ILE A 45 2.57 14.65 -1.32
N TYR A 46 2.38 13.73 -2.27
CA TYR A 46 1.76 14.03 -3.56
C TYR A 46 0.31 13.57 -3.60
N LYS A 47 -0.57 14.44 -4.11
CA LYS A 47 -1.95 14.10 -4.39
C LYS A 47 -2.04 13.40 -5.75
N ALA A 48 -2.54 12.17 -5.79
CA ALA A 48 -2.94 11.51 -7.04
C ALA A 48 -4.02 12.29 -7.81
N LYS A 49 -4.23 11.92 -9.08
CA LYS A 49 -5.29 12.48 -9.94
C LYS A 49 -6.66 12.18 -9.33
N ASP A 50 -7.60 13.11 -9.48
CA ASP A 50 -8.93 13.02 -8.82
C ASP A 50 -9.67 11.74 -9.19
N HIS A 51 -9.58 11.30 -10.44
CA HIS A 51 -10.22 10.08 -10.91
C HIS A 51 -9.70 8.78 -10.24
N PHE A 52 -8.52 8.82 -9.61
CA PHE A 52 -7.95 7.70 -8.85
C PHE A 52 -8.19 7.80 -7.34
N MET A 53 -8.65 8.95 -6.84
CA MET A 53 -8.81 9.16 -5.40
C MET A 53 -10.03 8.44 -4.81
N LEU A 54 -11.06 8.20 -5.62
CA LEU A 54 -12.27 7.50 -5.20
C LEU A 54 -12.51 6.30 -6.10
N GLN A 55 -12.77 5.16 -5.47
CA GLN A 55 -13.08 3.93 -6.18
C GLN A 55 -14.49 4.02 -6.80
N ASN A 56 -14.59 3.90 -8.12
CA ASN A 56 -15.86 3.88 -8.83
C ASN A 56 -16.30 2.45 -9.13
N LEU A 57 -17.02 1.82 -8.19
CA LEU A 57 -17.55 0.47 -8.34
C LEU A 57 -18.88 0.39 -9.13
N ARG A 58 -19.32 1.47 -9.77
CA ARG A 58 -20.66 1.51 -10.37
C ARG A 58 -20.71 0.65 -11.64
N THR A 59 -21.55 -0.40 -11.58
CA THR A 59 -21.91 -1.24 -12.72
C THR A 59 -22.68 -0.40 -13.76
N PRO A 60 -22.47 -0.58 -15.07
CA PRO A 60 -23.34 0.03 -16.08
C PRO A 60 -24.79 -0.35 -15.77
N LYS A 61 -25.69 0.64 -15.83
CA LYS A 61 -27.12 0.36 -15.87
C LYS A 61 -27.48 0.15 -17.33
N THR A 62 -27.95 -1.04 -17.69
CA THR A 62 -28.65 -1.25 -18.96
C THR A 62 -29.87 -0.35 -18.94
N SER A 63 -29.97 0.56 -19.91
CA SER A 63 -31.22 1.31 -20.12
C SER A 63 -32.27 0.35 -20.69
N ALA A 64 -33.56 0.68 -20.58
CA ALA A 64 -34.65 -0.13 -21.13
C ALA A 64 -34.51 -0.42 -22.65
N ASP A 65 -33.69 0.37 -23.36
CA ASP A 65 -33.40 0.26 -24.79
C ASP A 65 -32.22 -0.65 -25.16
N GLY A 66 -31.68 -1.44 -24.21
CA GLY A 66 -30.61 -2.41 -24.50
C GLY A 66 -29.21 -1.80 -24.73
N GLU A 67 -29.08 -0.48 -24.76
CA GLU A 67 -27.78 0.19 -24.85
C GLU A 67 -27.07 0.26 -23.48
N GLU A 68 -25.85 -0.28 -23.41
CA GLU A 68 -24.93 -0.12 -22.29
C GLU A 68 -24.45 1.34 -22.20
N LYS A 69 -25.23 2.20 -21.55
CA LYS A 69 -24.73 3.53 -21.19
C LYS A 69 -23.68 3.38 -20.10
N ILE A 70 -22.42 3.43 -20.51
CA ILE A 70 -21.27 3.65 -19.64
C ILE A 70 -21.60 4.87 -18.77
N PHE A 71 -21.81 4.65 -17.47
CA PHE A 71 -21.94 5.75 -16.53
C PHE A 71 -20.58 6.45 -16.46
N VAL A 72 -20.41 7.49 -17.28
CA VAL A 72 -19.28 8.40 -17.21
C VAL A 72 -19.26 8.93 -15.78
N PRO A 73 -18.15 8.80 -15.03
CA PRO A 73 -18.09 9.27 -13.66
C PRO A 73 -18.53 10.74 -13.65
N THR A 74 -19.56 11.05 -12.86
CA THR A 74 -19.90 12.42 -12.51
C THR A 74 -18.60 13.12 -12.16
N LYS A 75 -18.20 14.14 -12.91
CA LYS A 75 -16.93 14.85 -12.69
C LYS A 75 -16.88 15.26 -11.22
N PHE A 76 -16.06 14.58 -10.42
CA PHE A 76 -15.87 14.89 -9.02
C PHE A 76 -14.46 15.42 -8.82
N ARG A 77 -14.31 16.36 -7.89
CA ARG A 77 -13.03 16.96 -7.54
C ARG A 77 -12.78 16.68 -6.07
N VAL A 78 -11.61 16.10 -5.76
CA VAL A 78 -11.19 15.88 -4.38
C VAL A 78 -10.28 17.04 -3.99
N LEU A 79 -10.73 17.83 -3.01
CA LEU A 79 -9.98 18.96 -2.47
C LEU A 79 -9.40 18.59 -1.11
N VAL A 80 -8.10 18.82 -0.95
CA VAL A 80 -7.45 18.73 0.35
C VAL A 80 -7.49 20.11 0.98
N HIS A 81 -8.28 20.27 2.03
CA HIS A 81 -8.43 21.56 2.72
C HIS A 81 -7.29 21.83 3.69
N ASN A 82 -6.97 20.87 4.54
CA ASN A 82 -5.92 20.97 5.55
C ASN A 82 -5.16 19.64 5.63
N ILE A 83 -3.85 19.72 5.83
CA ILE A 83 -2.98 18.59 6.14
C ILE A 83 -2.29 18.90 7.47
N LYS A 84 -2.35 17.97 8.42
CA LYS A 84 -1.64 18.06 9.70
C LYS A 84 -0.79 16.81 9.88
N LEU A 85 0.47 17.00 10.25
CA LEU A 85 1.37 15.91 10.64
C LEU A 85 1.51 15.92 12.15
N TYR A 86 1.16 14.80 12.78
CA TYR A 86 1.34 14.60 14.21
C TYR A 86 2.61 13.78 14.43
N ALA A 87 3.58 14.34 15.15
CA ALA A 87 4.80 13.65 15.54
C ALA A 87 4.86 13.51 17.06
N LYS A 88 5.36 12.38 17.54
CA LYS A 88 5.60 12.16 18.96
C LYS A 88 7.01 12.63 19.31
N ILE A 89 7.11 13.64 20.15
CA ILE A 89 8.37 14.19 20.65
C ILE A 89 8.53 13.76 22.11
N LEU A 90 9.73 13.36 22.50
CA LEU A 90 10.06 12.95 23.86
C LEU A 90 11.09 13.93 24.43
N GLU A 91 10.77 14.53 25.58
CA GLU A 91 11.74 15.29 26.35
C GLU A 91 12.59 14.34 27.19
N VAL A 92 13.91 14.47 27.06
CA VAL A 92 14.90 13.60 27.71
C VAL A 92 15.59 14.36 28.82
N GLN A 93 15.87 13.69 29.96
CA GLN A 93 16.61 14.30 31.06
C GLN A 93 18.00 14.79 30.59
N PRO A 94 18.52 15.92 31.11
CA PRO A 94 19.79 16.48 30.65
C PRO A 94 20.98 15.52 30.76
N SER A 95 21.03 14.69 31.81
CA SER A 95 22.07 13.68 32.01
C SER A 95 22.09 12.63 30.90
N LEU A 96 20.92 12.14 30.48
CA LEU A 96 20.80 11.18 29.39
C LEU A 96 21.14 11.83 28.04
N ASN A 97 20.76 13.11 27.84
CA ASN A 97 21.10 13.83 26.61
C ASN A 97 22.63 13.98 26.46
N LEU A 98 23.35 14.35 27.53
CA LEU A 98 24.82 14.40 27.53
C LEU A 98 25.45 13.04 27.23
N ALA A 99 24.91 11.96 27.81
CA ALA A 99 25.38 10.60 27.53
C ALA A 99 25.18 10.20 26.05
N ILE A 100 24.05 10.57 25.46
CA ILE A 100 23.78 10.35 24.03
C ILE A 100 24.81 11.11 23.18
N TYR A 101 25.06 12.39 23.46
CA TYR A 101 26.07 13.18 22.73
C TYR A 101 27.48 12.57 22.83
N ALA A 102 27.92 12.18 24.03
CA ALA A 102 29.22 11.55 24.24
C ALA A 102 29.34 10.19 23.51
N GLN A 103 28.22 9.48 23.32
CA GLN A 103 28.20 8.24 22.55
C GLN A 103 28.22 8.51 21.04
N LEU A 104 27.58 9.58 20.57
CA LEU A 104 27.59 9.98 19.16
C LEU A 104 28.96 10.45 18.68
N GLU A 105 29.78 11.02 19.57
CA GLU A 105 31.20 11.32 19.29
C GLU A 105 32.04 10.07 19.01
N LYS A 106 31.68 8.93 19.63
CA LYS A 106 32.40 7.66 19.50
C LYS A 106 31.89 6.81 18.34
N GLN A 107 30.58 6.80 18.13
CA GLN A 107 29.94 5.98 17.11
C GLN A 107 28.68 6.63 16.54
N PRO A 108 28.44 6.53 15.23
CA PRO A 108 27.22 7.04 14.63
C PRO A 108 26.00 6.26 15.12
N ALA A 109 24.86 6.94 15.19
CA ALA A 109 23.58 6.29 15.44
C ALA A 109 23.23 5.34 14.27
N LYS A 110 22.83 4.13 14.61
CA LYS A 110 22.44 3.10 13.65
C LYS A 110 20.97 2.75 13.86
N TYR A 111 20.19 2.90 12.80
CA TYR A 111 18.77 2.52 12.78
C TYR A 111 18.60 1.26 11.94
N SER A 112 18.08 0.20 12.56
CA SER A 112 17.73 -1.03 11.85
C SER A 112 16.43 -0.81 11.08
N LEU A 113 16.51 -0.87 9.75
CA LEU A 113 15.36 -0.69 8.87
C LEU A 113 14.86 -2.04 8.36
N ARG A 114 13.54 -2.25 8.43
CA ARG A 114 12.88 -3.34 7.70
C ARG A 114 12.39 -2.79 6.37
N LYS A 115 13.15 -3.05 5.32
CA LYS A 115 12.79 -2.64 3.95
C LYS A 115 11.62 -3.45 3.44
N THR A 116 10.58 -2.78 2.93
CA THR A 116 9.50 -3.42 2.17
C THR A 116 9.70 -3.14 0.69
N GLU A 117 9.75 -4.18 -0.13
CA GLU A 117 9.94 -4.07 -1.57
C GLU A 117 8.82 -4.82 -2.30
N ILE A 118 8.19 -4.14 -3.26
CA ILE A 118 7.11 -4.70 -4.08
C ILE A 118 7.68 -4.97 -5.46
N LYS A 119 7.50 -6.19 -5.95
CA LYS A 119 7.82 -6.58 -7.31
C LYS A 119 6.59 -7.15 -7.97
N SER A 120 6.33 -6.71 -9.20
CA SER A 120 5.16 -7.10 -9.99
C SER A 120 5.61 -7.86 -11.22
N THR A 121 4.96 -8.99 -11.48
CA THR A 121 5.17 -9.79 -12.67
C THR A 121 3.82 -10.11 -13.29
N PHE A 122 3.78 -10.16 -14.63
CA PHE A 122 2.56 -10.43 -15.38
C PHE A 122 2.58 -11.84 -15.96
N LEU A 123 1.46 -12.55 -15.81
CA LEU A 123 1.21 -13.83 -16.47
C LEU A 123 0.36 -13.59 -17.73
N THR A 124 0.89 -13.95 -18.89
CA THR A 124 0.21 -13.80 -20.17
C THR A 124 -0.94 -14.79 -20.33
N ALA A 125 -2.02 -14.37 -20.98
CA ALA A 125 -3.15 -15.25 -21.30
C ALA A 125 -2.70 -16.51 -22.05
N GLY A 126 -3.20 -17.68 -21.63
CA GLY A 126 -2.83 -18.98 -22.18
C GLY A 126 -1.65 -19.66 -21.48
N ARG A 127 -0.92 -18.98 -20.59
CA ARG A 127 0.06 -19.62 -19.70
C ARG A 127 -0.57 -19.95 -18.36
N THR A 128 -0.23 -21.12 -17.83
CA THR A 128 -0.70 -21.63 -16.53
C THR A 128 0.36 -21.55 -15.44
N GLU A 129 1.62 -21.35 -15.79
CA GLU A 129 2.77 -21.36 -14.88
C GLU A 129 3.70 -20.17 -15.13
N ILE A 130 4.39 -19.74 -14.08
CA ILE A 130 5.40 -18.70 -14.13
C ILE A 130 6.48 -18.93 -13.08
N ASP A 131 7.72 -19.02 -13.54
CA ASP A 131 8.90 -18.99 -12.69
C ASP A 131 9.52 -17.59 -12.74
N HIS A 132 9.58 -16.93 -11.58
CA HIS A 132 10.10 -15.57 -11.48
C HIS A 132 11.06 -15.44 -10.30
N CYS A 133 12.31 -15.06 -10.59
CA CYS A 133 13.27 -14.68 -9.56
C CYS A 133 12.93 -13.27 -9.03
N ALA A 134 12.07 -13.22 -8.01
CA ALA A 134 11.69 -11.96 -7.41
C ALA A 134 12.87 -11.29 -6.70
N PHE A 135 13.72 -12.01 -5.97
CA PHE A 135 14.81 -11.40 -5.18
C PHE A 135 16.15 -12.06 -5.49
N ASN A 136 17.14 -11.26 -5.90
CA ASN A 136 18.44 -11.78 -6.35
C ASN A 136 19.53 -11.80 -5.26
N SER A 137 19.40 -10.99 -4.21
CA SER A 137 20.53 -10.71 -3.31
C SER A 137 20.18 -10.78 -1.82
N ILE A 138 18.90 -10.69 -1.48
CA ILE A 138 18.42 -10.67 -0.09
C ILE A 138 17.19 -11.55 -0.02
N VAL A 139 17.22 -12.55 0.86
CA VAL A 139 16.06 -13.38 1.15
C VAL A 139 15.14 -12.61 2.11
N PRO A 140 13.90 -12.28 1.72
CA PRO A 140 13.00 -11.56 2.60
C PRO A 140 12.55 -12.44 3.76
N ARG A 141 12.39 -11.85 4.95
CA ARG A 141 11.86 -12.57 6.13
C ARG A 141 10.39 -12.98 5.96
N ARG A 142 9.63 -12.27 5.13
CA ARG A 142 8.22 -12.54 4.84
C ARG A 142 7.92 -12.19 3.39
N LEU A 143 7.36 -13.14 2.67
CA LEU A 143 6.85 -12.95 1.32
C LEU A 143 5.32 -12.92 1.37
N THR A 144 4.72 -11.94 0.70
CA THR A 144 3.27 -11.87 0.51
C THR A 144 3.01 -11.79 -0.98
N ILE A 145 2.29 -12.78 -1.50
CA ILE A 145 1.95 -12.88 -2.92
C ILE A 145 0.46 -12.55 -3.04
N ALA A 146 0.16 -11.63 -3.94
CA ALA A 146 -1.20 -11.19 -4.21
C ALA A 146 -1.43 -11.18 -5.72
N LEU A 147 -2.49 -11.84 -6.15
CA LEU A 147 -2.87 -11.91 -7.57
C LEU A 147 -3.99 -10.91 -7.84
N VAL A 148 -3.89 -10.20 -8.96
CA VAL A 148 -4.87 -9.18 -9.36
C VAL A 148 -5.02 -9.18 -10.89
N LYS A 149 -6.21 -8.81 -11.39
CA LYS A 149 -6.44 -8.69 -12.84
C LYS A 149 -5.54 -7.60 -13.43
N ASN A 150 -4.98 -7.86 -14.61
CA ASN A 150 -4.06 -6.94 -15.30
C ASN A 150 -4.67 -5.53 -15.46
N ASP A 151 -5.89 -5.42 -15.98
CA ASP A 151 -6.56 -4.12 -16.15
C ASP A 151 -6.75 -3.39 -14.81
N ALA A 152 -6.98 -4.12 -13.72
CA ALA A 152 -7.14 -3.54 -12.40
C ALA A 152 -5.80 -3.02 -11.84
N PHE A 153 -4.71 -3.74 -12.08
CA PHE A 153 -3.35 -3.30 -11.76
C PHE A 153 -2.96 -2.05 -12.55
N ASN A 154 -3.32 -1.99 -13.83
CA ASN A 154 -3.06 -0.86 -14.72
C ASN A 154 -3.98 0.35 -14.50
N GLY A 155 -4.92 0.28 -13.55
CA GLY A 155 -5.73 1.42 -13.14
C GLY A 155 -7.03 1.62 -13.92
N GLU A 156 -7.64 0.55 -14.42
CA GLU A 156 -9.01 0.61 -14.94
C GLU A 156 -9.97 1.10 -13.84
N LEU A 157 -10.62 2.24 -14.08
CA LEU A 157 -11.38 2.99 -13.07
C LEU A 157 -12.52 2.18 -12.42
N ARG A 158 -13.02 1.16 -13.11
CA ARG A 158 -14.12 0.29 -12.66
C ARG A 158 -13.65 -0.88 -11.80
N LYS A 159 -12.36 -1.18 -11.81
CA LYS A 159 -11.76 -2.30 -11.10
C LYS A 159 -10.92 -1.76 -9.94
N SER A 160 -10.64 -2.63 -8.98
CA SER A 160 -9.82 -2.28 -7.82
C SER A 160 -8.49 -3.02 -7.90
N PRO A 161 -7.34 -2.33 -7.79
CA PRO A 161 -6.05 -3.00 -7.65
C PRO A 161 -5.92 -3.76 -6.31
N PHE A 162 -6.80 -3.46 -5.34
CA PHE A 162 -6.84 -4.13 -4.03
C PHE A 162 -7.82 -5.30 -3.97
N LYS A 163 -8.47 -5.64 -5.09
CA LYS A 163 -9.32 -6.84 -5.15
C LYS A 163 -8.46 -8.02 -5.56
N PHE A 164 -7.91 -8.68 -4.55
CA PHE A 164 -7.14 -9.90 -4.75
C PHE A 164 -8.07 -11.09 -4.90
N GLU A 165 -7.81 -11.92 -5.90
CA GLU A 165 -8.58 -13.13 -6.22
C GLU A 165 -7.58 -14.28 -6.40
N SER A 166 -7.96 -15.53 -6.10
CA SER A 166 -7.04 -16.67 -6.24
C SER A 166 -6.83 -17.10 -7.70
N PHE A 167 -7.74 -16.74 -8.62
CA PHE A 167 -7.73 -17.14 -10.03
C PHE A 167 -7.56 -18.66 -10.27
N GLY A 168 -7.95 -19.49 -9.30
CA GLY A 168 -7.76 -20.94 -9.38
C GLY A 168 -6.30 -21.38 -9.26
N LEU A 169 -5.46 -20.60 -8.57
CA LEU A 169 -4.10 -20.98 -8.19
C LEU A 169 -4.12 -22.35 -7.49
N ARG A 170 -3.46 -23.34 -8.09
CA ARG A 170 -3.39 -24.72 -7.57
C ARG A 170 -2.17 -24.92 -6.69
N ASP A 171 -1.01 -24.53 -7.20
CA ASP A 171 0.28 -24.77 -6.58
C ASP A 171 1.08 -23.47 -6.49
N LEU A 172 1.76 -23.29 -5.36
CA LEU A 172 2.69 -22.20 -5.13
C LEU A 172 3.89 -22.71 -4.35
N SER A 173 5.08 -22.54 -4.91
CA SER A 173 6.35 -22.84 -4.25
C SER A 173 7.33 -21.68 -4.42
N VAL A 174 8.18 -21.51 -3.41
CA VAL A 174 9.19 -20.47 -3.32
C VAL A 174 10.50 -21.15 -2.99
N SER A 175 11.48 -21.07 -3.88
CA SER A 175 12.83 -21.58 -3.61
C SER A 175 13.75 -20.47 -3.13
N ALA A 176 14.49 -20.72 -2.06
CA ALA A 176 15.53 -19.82 -1.55
C ALA A 176 16.68 -20.64 -0.98
N GLU A 177 17.91 -20.35 -1.41
CA GLU A 177 19.15 -21.01 -0.93
C GLU A 177 19.11 -22.55 -1.02
N GLY A 178 18.48 -23.10 -2.07
CA GLY A 178 18.34 -24.55 -2.27
C GLY A 178 17.24 -25.21 -1.43
N MET A 179 16.53 -24.45 -0.58
CA MET A 179 15.36 -24.90 0.17
C MET A 179 14.07 -24.46 -0.53
N VAL A 180 13.01 -25.27 -0.42
CA VAL A 180 11.68 -24.97 -0.98
C VAL A 180 10.69 -24.69 0.14
N TYR A 181 9.93 -23.62 -0.02
CA TYR A 181 8.93 -23.12 0.90
C TYR A 181 7.58 -22.99 0.17
N PRO A 182 6.46 -23.48 0.74
CA PRO A 182 6.41 -24.41 1.87
C PRO A 182 7.07 -25.77 1.52
N MET A 183 7.53 -26.50 2.54
CA MET A 183 8.16 -27.81 2.36
C MET A 183 7.18 -28.88 1.85
N VAL A 184 5.88 -28.65 2.08
CA VAL A 184 4.76 -29.38 1.48
C VAL A 184 3.92 -28.36 0.70
N PRO A 185 3.68 -28.55 -0.61
CA PRO A 185 2.87 -27.64 -1.41
C PRO A 185 1.50 -27.43 -0.78
N TYR A 186 1.04 -26.18 -0.71
CA TYR A 186 -0.34 -25.90 -0.34
C TYR A 186 -1.24 -26.27 -1.52
N ASN A 187 -2.17 -27.22 -1.30
CA ASN A 187 -3.37 -27.32 -2.14
C ASN A 187 -4.36 -26.25 -1.65
N ILE A 188 -4.65 -25.26 -2.50
CA ILE A 188 -5.53 -24.12 -2.20
C ILE A 188 -6.86 -24.27 -2.91
#